data_AF-A0A7Y0DRE2-F1
#
_entry.id   AF-A0A7Y0DRE2-F1
#
_cell.length_a   1.000
_cell.length_b   1.000
_cell.length_c   1.000
_cell.angle_alpha   90.00
_cell.angle_beta   90.00
_cell.angle_gamma   90.00
#
_symmetry.space_group_name_H-M   'P 1'
#
loop_
_entity.id
_entity.type
_entity.pdbx_description
1 polymer ?
#
loop_
_entity_poly.entity_id
_entity_poly.type
_entity_poly.pdbx_seq_one_letter_code
_entity_poly.pdbx_strand_id
1 'polypeptide(L)'
;MPNKVNWQEIYNTEYVNAPECWKTCGGYCCKNFYGEHFNILDKSGVSLPLLENEYEYYKSIGGIKNITTPAKKRTFTLSNGKSFSIYLLSCQCGGLCEPHGHRPLVCRIYPYFPIVDAFGTVIDFEYSALMDLFYRDPDNNHKCTLVREQAIKLKRELTVSMKPLLRDPEVVFIFRCLKELVDRLKEKMGGFIDTLDESQKKKFIAKYEWMILSGKPWKDPAFSKRIDTIYDEVKAAFGNEDFL
;
A
#
# COMPACT_ATOMS: atom_id res chain seq x y z
N MET A 1 17.70 10.54 -15.69
CA MET A 1 18.01 9.56 -14.62
C MET A 1 17.78 8.18 -15.18
N PRO A 2 18.84 7.37 -15.36
CA PRO A 2 18.80 6.12 -16.14
C PRO A 2 17.91 4.99 -15.59
N ASN A 3 17.14 5.20 -14.52
CA ASN A 3 16.36 4.15 -13.87
C ASN A 3 14.90 4.51 -13.55
N LYS A 4 14.32 5.54 -14.20
CA LYS A 4 12.90 5.85 -13.98
C LYS A 4 12.00 4.72 -14.46
N VAL A 5 11.01 4.37 -13.65
CA VAL A 5 10.03 3.34 -13.98
C VAL A 5 9.23 3.71 -15.24
N ASN A 6 9.01 2.74 -16.12
CA ASN A 6 8.09 2.87 -17.24
C ASN A 6 6.66 2.49 -16.78
N TRP A 7 5.84 3.47 -16.40
CA TRP A 7 4.48 3.21 -15.92
C TRP A 7 3.57 2.50 -16.93
N GLN A 8 3.84 2.62 -18.24
CA GLN A 8 3.12 1.85 -19.26
C GLN A 8 3.42 0.36 -19.13
N GLU A 9 4.68 0.00 -18.95
CA GLU A 9 5.09 -1.39 -18.70
C GLU A 9 4.48 -1.92 -17.40
N ILE A 10 4.49 -1.12 -16.33
CA ILE A 10 3.86 -1.48 -15.05
C ILE A 10 2.36 -1.73 -15.22
N TYR A 11 1.65 -0.88 -15.96
CA TYR A 11 0.22 -1.04 -16.17
C TYR A 11 -0.16 -2.19 -17.12
N ASN A 12 0.79 -2.63 -17.96
CA ASN A 12 0.64 -3.80 -18.82
C ASN A 12 1.10 -5.11 -18.14
N THR A 13 1.76 -5.01 -16.99
CA THR A 13 2.24 -6.17 -16.23
C THR A 13 1.14 -6.74 -15.34
N GLU A 14 0.93 -8.05 -15.43
CA GLU A 14 0.11 -8.81 -14.50
C GLU A 14 0.99 -9.32 -13.34
N TYR A 15 0.89 -8.66 -12.19
CA TYR A 15 1.67 -9.01 -11.00
C TYR A 15 1.10 -10.19 -10.22
N VAL A 16 -0.23 -10.30 -10.22
CA VAL A 16 -1.00 -11.31 -9.50
C VAL A 16 -1.98 -11.93 -10.50
N ASN A 17 -1.67 -13.13 -10.98
CA ASN A 17 -2.53 -13.86 -11.90
C ASN A 17 -3.57 -14.67 -11.12
N ALA A 18 -4.64 -13.99 -10.76
CA ALA A 18 -5.79 -14.56 -10.06
C ALA A 18 -7.09 -13.94 -10.58
N PRO A 19 -7.54 -14.33 -11.79
CA PRO A 19 -8.74 -13.78 -12.41
C PRO A 19 -9.95 -14.00 -11.50
N GLU A 20 -10.78 -12.97 -11.39
CA GLU A 20 -12.00 -12.99 -10.58
C GLU A 20 -11.81 -13.33 -9.09
N CYS A 21 -10.59 -13.23 -8.54
CA CYS A 21 -10.32 -13.55 -7.14
C CYS A 21 -11.24 -12.79 -6.15
N TRP A 22 -11.70 -11.59 -6.52
CA TRP A 22 -12.65 -10.81 -5.75
C TRP A 22 -13.98 -11.56 -5.50
N LYS A 23 -14.42 -12.44 -6.40
CA LYS A 23 -15.65 -13.24 -6.21
C LYS A 23 -15.51 -14.26 -5.07
N THR A 24 -14.30 -14.75 -4.81
CA THR A 24 -14.03 -15.79 -3.81
C THR A 24 -14.07 -15.28 -2.37
N CYS A 25 -14.02 -13.96 -2.17
CA CYS A 25 -14.01 -13.31 -0.87
C CYS A 25 -15.00 -12.14 -0.76
N GLY A 26 -16.02 -12.12 -1.64
CA GLY A 26 -17.07 -11.09 -1.64
C GLY A 26 -16.56 -9.68 -1.91
N GLY A 27 -15.43 -9.54 -2.60
CA GLY A 27 -14.80 -8.26 -2.93
C GLY A 27 -14.03 -7.64 -1.76
N TYR A 28 -13.53 -8.45 -0.82
CA TYR A 28 -12.80 -8.00 0.37
C TYR A 28 -11.79 -6.89 0.09
N CYS A 29 -10.92 -7.08 -0.92
CA CYS A 29 -9.87 -6.12 -1.29
C CYS A 29 -10.37 -4.79 -1.86
N CYS A 30 -11.64 -4.71 -2.25
CA CYS A 30 -12.27 -3.53 -2.84
C CYS A 30 -13.34 -2.92 -1.93
N LYS A 31 -13.40 -3.36 -0.66
CA LYS A 31 -14.32 -2.87 0.36
C LYS A 31 -13.53 -2.49 1.59
N ASN A 32 -14.07 -1.56 2.36
CA ASN A 32 -13.61 -1.35 3.72
C ASN A 32 -14.17 -2.46 4.61
N PHE A 33 -13.45 -3.57 4.74
CA PHE A 33 -13.95 -4.84 5.28
C PHE A 33 -14.16 -4.88 6.81
N TYR A 34 -14.04 -3.73 7.47
CA TYR A 34 -14.51 -3.47 8.83
C TYR A 34 -15.28 -2.13 8.91
N GLY A 35 -15.70 -1.60 7.77
CA GLY A 35 -16.29 -0.27 7.64
C GLY A 35 -17.60 -0.12 8.39
N GLU A 36 -18.34 -1.21 8.63
CA GLU A 36 -19.53 -1.22 9.48
C GLU A 36 -19.23 -0.77 10.92
N HIS A 37 -18.00 -0.99 11.39
CA HIS A 37 -17.54 -0.59 12.71
C HIS A 37 -16.86 0.78 12.74
N PHE A 38 -16.62 1.40 11.58
CA PHE A 38 -16.01 2.73 11.50
C PHE A 38 -17.02 3.80 11.92
N ASN A 39 -16.53 4.77 12.70
CA ASN A 39 -17.32 5.90 13.17
C ASN A 39 -17.02 7.17 12.36
N ILE A 40 -15.79 7.30 11.85
CA ILE A 40 -15.29 8.53 11.19
C ILE A 40 -14.76 8.23 9.79
N LEU A 41 -14.02 7.14 9.61
CA LEU A 41 -13.50 6.74 8.31
C LEU A 41 -14.62 6.30 7.36
N ASP A 42 -14.37 6.40 6.05
CA ASP A 42 -15.32 5.97 5.02
C ASP A 42 -15.65 4.47 5.20
N LYS A 43 -16.93 4.14 5.32
CA LYS A 43 -17.41 2.78 5.57
C LYS A 43 -17.39 1.89 4.33
N SER A 44 -17.37 2.47 3.14
CA SER A 44 -17.49 1.72 1.88
C SER A 44 -16.29 1.90 0.97
N GLY A 45 -15.69 3.09 0.95
CA GLY A 45 -14.56 3.45 0.11
C GLY A 45 -13.22 2.94 0.64
N VAL A 46 -12.37 2.53 -0.30
CA VAL A 46 -10.95 2.27 -0.05
C VAL A 46 -10.10 3.39 -0.64
N SER A 47 -9.04 3.78 0.07
CA SER A 47 -8.09 4.76 -0.44
C SER A 47 -6.99 4.05 -1.23
N LEU A 48 -6.77 4.48 -2.48
CA LEU A 48 -5.72 3.95 -3.33
C LEU A 48 -4.61 5.00 -3.47
N PRO A 49 -3.44 4.81 -2.82
CA PRO A 49 -2.29 5.68 -3.01
C PRO A 49 -1.62 5.46 -4.37
N LEU A 50 -1.19 6.56 -4.99
CA LEU A 50 -0.39 6.59 -6.20
C LEU A 50 0.80 7.53 -5.99
N LEU A 51 1.95 7.15 -6.53
CA LEU A 51 3.07 8.08 -6.69
C LEU A 51 2.69 9.19 -7.67
N GLU A 52 3.35 10.34 -7.58
CA GLU A 52 3.07 11.46 -8.50
C GLU A 52 3.23 11.04 -9.96
N ASN A 53 4.34 10.38 -10.30
CA ASN A 53 4.59 9.90 -11.66
C ASN A 53 3.56 8.83 -12.10
N GLU A 54 3.11 7.97 -11.18
CA GLU A 54 2.05 6.99 -11.44
C GLU A 54 0.71 7.69 -11.72
N TYR A 55 0.38 8.69 -10.91
CA TYR A 55 -0.87 9.44 -11.03
C TYR A 55 -0.95 10.22 -12.34
N GLU A 56 0.14 10.83 -12.77
CA GLU A 56 0.21 11.50 -14.07
C GLU A 56 -0.01 10.51 -15.21
N TYR A 57 0.62 9.32 -15.15
CA TYR A 57 0.37 8.27 -16.13
C TYR A 57 -1.08 7.76 -16.09
N TYR A 58 -1.62 7.48 -14.90
CA TYR A 58 -3.00 7.06 -14.68
C TYR A 58 -4.01 8.03 -15.31
N LYS A 59 -3.80 9.35 -15.15
CA LYS A 59 -4.62 10.37 -15.81
C LYS A 59 -4.45 10.35 -17.32
N SER A 60 -3.22 10.20 -17.82
CA SER A 60 -2.93 10.23 -19.26
C SER A 60 -3.65 9.13 -20.05
N ILE A 61 -3.92 7.99 -19.41
CA ILE A 61 -4.70 6.89 -19.99
C ILE A 61 -6.20 6.97 -19.68
N GLY A 62 -6.67 8.06 -19.05
CA GLY A 62 -8.09 8.30 -18.72
C GLY A 62 -8.57 7.74 -17.39
N GLY A 63 -7.74 6.99 -16.66
CA GLY A 63 -8.05 6.43 -15.35
C GLY A 63 -9.26 5.47 -15.32
N ILE A 64 -9.71 5.12 -14.12
CA ILE A 64 -10.94 4.37 -13.89
C ILE A 64 -12.14 5.34 -13.96
N LYS A 65 -13.04 5.12 -14.92
CA LYS A 65 -14.17 6.01 -15.24
C LYS A 65 -15.19 6.15 -14.11
N ASN A 66 -15.41 5.07 -13.36
CA ASN A 66 -16.35 5.08 -12.23
C ASN A 66 -15.73 5.53 -10.90
N ILE A 67 -14.48 6.01 -10.91
CA ILE A 67 -13.92 6.84 -9.83
C ILE A 67 -14.09 8.31 -10.23
N THR A 68 -15.15 8.93 -9.73
CA THR A 68 -15.51 10.31 -10.09
C THR A 68 -15.02 11.35 -9.09
N THR A 69 -14.61 10.91 -7.89
CA THR A 69 -14.09 11.82 -6.86
C THR A 69 -12.66 12.25 -7.21
N PRO A 70 -12.35 13.56 -7.20
CA PRO A 70 -10.99 14.03 -7.43
C PRO A 70 -9.99 13.43 -6.43
N ALA A 71 -8.79 13.13 -6.91
CA ALA A 71 -7.70 12.65 -6.08
C ALA A 71 -7.28 13.72 -5.05
N LYS A 72 -7.00 13.31 -3.82
CA LYS A 72 -6.42 14.19 -2.80
C LYS A 72 -4.89 14.10 -2.87
N LYS A 73 -4.21 15.24 -3.10
CA LYS A 73 -2.74 15.32 -3.03
C LYS A 73 -2.28 15.50 -1.58
N ARG A 74 -1.21 14.79 -1.21
CA ARG A 74 -0.47 14.96 0.03
C ARG A 74 1.01 15.10 -0.31
N THR A 75 1.63 16.19 0.11
CA THR A 75 3.06 16.44 -0.08
C THR A 75 3.77 16.31 1.26
N PHE A 76 4.89 15.60 1.25
CA PHE A 76 5.75 15.37 2.40
C PHE A 76 7.10 16.02 2.13
N THR A 77 7.62 16.73 3.12
CA THR A 77 8.92 17.41 3.03
C THR A 77 9.88 16.78 4.04
N LEU A 78 11.04 16.36 3.54
CA LEU A 78 12.14 15.82 4.32
C LEU A 78 12.91 16.95 5.01
N SER A 79 13.72 16.62 6.01
CA SER A 79 14.50 17.63 6.75
C SER A 79 15.53 18.35 5.88
N ASN A 80 15.96 17.74 4.77
CA ASN A 80 16.86 18.33 3.79
C ASN A 80 16.12 19.23 2.75
N GLY A 81 14.82 19.47 2.92
CA GLY A 81 14.01 20.32 2.05
C GLY A 81 13.49 19.63 0.78
N LYS A 82 13.89 18.39 0.49
CA LYS A 82 13.32 17.59 -0.61
C LYS A 82 11.89 17.21 -0.29
N SER A 83 11.07 17.01 -1.32
CA SER A 83 9.66 16.64 -1.11
C SER A 83 9.18 15.65 -2.14
N PHE A 84 8.25 14.80 -1.74
CA PHE A 84 7.53 13.91 -2.64
C PHE A 84 6.03 14.00 -2.38
N SER A 85 5.23 13.62 -3.37
CA SER A 85 3.77 13.69 -3.29
C SER A 85 3.12 12.34 -3.53
N ILE A 86 2.07 12.08 -2.76
CA ILE A 86 1.18 10.92 -2.93
C ILE A 86 -0.21 11.43 -3.27
N TYR A 87 -0.82 10.83 -4.27
CA TYR A 87 -2.20 11.07 -4.66
C TYR A 87 -3.08 9.94 -4.12
N LEU A 88 -4.18 10.30 -3.46
CA LEU A 88 -5.11 9.36 -2.87
C LEU A 88 -6.42 9.38 -3.67
N LEU A 89 -6.70 8.31 -4.40
CA LEU A 89 -8.03 8.08 -4.98
C LEU A 89 -8.96 7.52 -3.92
N SER A 90 -10.25 7.86 -4.02
CA SER A 90 -11.32 7.20 -3.27
C SER A 90 -12.04 6.24 -4.20
N CYS A 91 -11.93 4.93 -3.95
CA CYS A 91 -12.53 3.90 -4.79
C CYS A 91 -13.67 3.19 -4.05
N GLN A 92 -14.85 3.17 -4.66
CA GLN A 92 -16.03 2.44 -4.17
C GLN A 92 -16.53 1.41 -5.21
N CYS A 93 -15.68 1.04 -6.18
CA CYS A 93 -16.06 0.19 -7.30
C CYS A 93 -16.37 -1.26 -6.90
N GLY A 94 -15.97 -1.72 -5.72
CA GLY A 94 -16.30 -3.07 -5.24
C GLY A 94 -15.81 -4.21 -6.13
N GLY A 95 -14.71 -4.02 -6.86
CA GLY A 95 -14.16 -4.97 -7.84
C GLY A 95 -14.60 -4.71 -9.29
N LEU A 96 -15.56 -3.82 -9.51
CA LEU A 96 -16.13 -3.47 -10.82
C LEU A 96 -15.48 -2.20 -11.41
N CYS A 97 -14.15 -2.07 -11.28
CA CYS A 97 -13.42 -0.93 -11.85
C CYS A 97 -13.52 -0.96 -13.38
N GLU A 98 -13.85 0.17 -14.00
CA GLU A 98 -14.03 0.28 -15.46
C GLU A 98 -13.14 1.38 -16.06
N PRO A 99 -12.15 1.06 -16.91
CA PRO A 99 -11.71 -0.30 -17.25
C PRO A 99 -10.86 -0.92 -16.13
N HIS A 100 -10.94 -2.24 -15.98
CA HIS A 100 -10.22 -2.97 -14.93
C HIS A 100 -8.68 -2.89 -15.08
N GLY A 101 -8.21 -2.70 -16.31
CA GLY A 101 -6.79 -2.52 -16.63
C GLY A 101 -6.19 -1.18 -16.20
N HIS A 102 -6.97 -0.25 -15.65
CA HIS A 102 -6.45 1.05 -15.16
C HIS A 102 -6.25 1.10 -13.64
N ARG A 103 -6.35 -0.06 -12.96
CA ARG A 103 -6.09 -0.14 -11.52
C ARG A 103 -4.68 0.34 -11.15
N PRO A 104 -4.53 1.13 -10.07
CA PRO A 104 -3.22 1.54 -9.56
C PRO A 104 -2.35 0.36 -9.12
N LEU A 105 -1.05 0.58 -9.01
CA LEU A 105 -0.03 -0.37 -8.58
C LEU A 105 -0.43 -1.12 -7.32
N VAL A 106 -0.90 -0.41 -6.28
CA VAL A 106 -1.32 -1.02 -5.00
C VAL A 106 -2.39 -2.11 -5.18
N CYS A 107 -3.31 -1.93 -6.13
CA CYS A 107 -4.33 -2.93 -6.46
C CYS A 107 -3.80 -4.08 -7.31
N ARG A 108 -2.70 -3.87 -8.05
CA ARG A 108 -2.07 -4.89 -8.88
C ARG A 108 -1.21 -5.84 -8.07
N ILE A 109 -0.55 -5.35 -7.02
CA ILE A 109 0.31 -6.14 -6.14
C ILE A 109 -0.43 -6.72 -4.92
N TYR A 110 -1.69 -6.30 -4.68
CA TYR A 110 -2.53 -6.81 -3.59
C TYR A 110 -2.56 -8.36 -3.56
N PRO A 111 -2.45 -9.02 -2.39
CA PRO A 111 -2.58 -8.48 -1.03
C PRO A 111 -1.28 -7.97 -0.39
N TYR A 112 -0.15 -7.96 -1.11
CA TYR A 112 1.15 -7.68 -0.52
C TYR A 112 1.87 -6.50 -1.15
N PHE A 113 2.69 -5.81 -0.36
CA PHE A 113 3.76 -4.96 -0.86
C PHE A 113 5.11 -5.57 -0.44
N PRO A 114 6.19 -5.34 -1.22
CA PRO A 114 7.49 -5.92 -0.90
C PRO A 114 8.16 -5.12 0.21
N ILE A 115 8.79 -5.84 1.12
CA ILE A 115 9.83 -5.29 1.98
C ILE A 115 11.13 -5.39 1.20
N VAL A 116 11.81 -4.26 1.01
CA VAL A 116 13.03 -4.17 0.20
C VAL A 116 14.19 -3.56 0.97
N ASP A 117 15.41 -3.94 0.59
CA ASP A 117 16.62 -3.26 1.02
C ASP A 117 16.86 -1.95 0.23
N ALA A 118 17.96 -1.25 0.52
CA ALA A 118 18.29 0.01 -0.15
C ALA A 118 18.62 -0.14 -1.65
N PHE A 119 18.90 -1.36 -2.13
CA PHE A 119 19.22 -1.66 -3.54
C PHE A 119 18.01 -2.14 -4.33
N GLY A 120 16.82 -2.21 -3.71
CA GLY A 120 15.62 -2.75 -4.34
C GLY A 120 15.55 -4.27 -4.35
N THR A 121 16.35 -4.96 -3.54
CA THR A 121 16.23 -6.42 -3.35
C THR A 121 15.06 -6.72 -2.44
N VAL A 122 14.13 -7.56 -2.89
CA VAL A 122 13.01 -8.06 -2.07
C VAL A 122 13.56 -8.99 -0.99
N ILE A 123 13.32 -8.66 0.28
CA ILE A 123 13.71 -9.46 1.43
C ILE A 123 12.53 -10.17 2.09
N ASP A 124 11.33 -9.61 2.01
CA ASP A 124 10.08 -10.21 2.48
C ASP A 124 8.88 -9.44 1.91
N PHE A 125 7.68 -9.71 2.40
CA PHE A 125 6.42 -9.08 2.03
C PHE A 125 5.55 -8.78 3.26
N GLU A 126 4.77 -7.72 3.15
CA GLU A 126 3.81 -7.29 4.17
C GLU A 126 2.46 -6.95 3.52
N TYR A 127 1.38 -6.90 4.30
CA TYR A 127 0.04 -6.66 3.76
C TYR A 127 -0.18 -5.23 3.24
N SER A 128 -0.78 -5.11 2.06
CA SER A 128 -1.10 -3.82 1.43
C SER A 128 -2.25 -3.07 2.09
N ALA A 129 -3.20 -3.78 2.72
CA ALA A 129 -4.26 -3.14 3.50
C ALA A 129 -3.84 -3.06 4.97
N LEU A 130 -3.88 -1.85 5.55
CA LEU A 130 -3.40 -1.62 6.91
C LEU A 130 -4.12 -2.44 7.98
N MET A 131 -5.41 -2.77 7.78
CA MET A 131 -6.14 -3.62 8.72
C MET A 131 -5.74 -5.11 8.63
N ASP A 132 -5.20 -5.55 7.49
CA ASP A 132 -4.73 -6.93 7.31
C ASP A 132 -3.45 -7.20 8.14
N LEU A 133 -2.73 -6.15 8.56
CA LEU A 133 -1.55 -6.22 9.45
C LEU A 133 -1.84 -6.87 10.81
N PHE A 134 -3.10 -6.94 11.21
CA PHE A 134 -3.50 -7.36 12.56
C PHE A 134 -4.09 -8.77 12.60
N TYR A 135 -3.95 -9.57 11.56
CA TYR A 135 -4.28 -11.00 11.63
C TYR A 135 -3.14 -11.77 12.30
N ARG A 136 -3.47 -12.54 13.35
CA ARG A 136 -2.53 -13.45 14.01
C ARG A 136 -2.28 -14.70 13.18
N ASP A 137 -3.35 -15.26 12.63
CA ASP A 137 -3.33 -16.51 11.87
C ASP A 137 -3.98 -16.27 10.50
N PRO A 138 -3.27 -15.57 9.60
CA PRO A 138 -3.83 -15.17 8.33
C PRO A 138 -4.12 -16.36 7.40
N ASP A 139 -3.40 -17.47 7.54
CA ASP A 139 -3.61 -18.66 6.70
C ASP A 139 -5.00 -19.28 6.93
N ASN A 140 -5.53 -19.17 8.16
CA ASN A 140 -6.84 -19.70 8.51
C ASN A 140 -7.95 -18.64 8.55
N ASN A 141 -7.65 -17.44 9.07
CA ASN A 141 -8.68 -16.47 9.44
C ASN A 141 -8.85 -15.31 8.44
N HIS A 142 -7.85 -15.06 7.60
CA HIS A 142 -7.88 -13.93 6.69
C HIS A 142 -9.02 -14.05 5.70
N LYS A 143 -9.77 -12.98 5.41
CA LYS A 143 -10.93 -13.08 4.51
C LYS A 143 -10.57 -13.14 3.03
N CYS A 144 -9.45 -12.54 2.63
CA CYS A 144 -8.93 -12.70 1.27
C CYS A 144 -8.42 -14.14 1.05
N THR A 145 -9.03 -14.84 0.09
CA THR A 145 -8.66 -16.20 -0.32
C THR A 145 -7.23 -16.28 -0.84
N LEU A 146 -6.73 -15.22 -1.50
CA LEU A 146 -5.34 -15.17 -1.96
C LEU A 146 -4.33 -15.26 -0.82
N VAL A 147 -4.65 -14.66 0.33
CA VAL A 147 -3.81 -14.76 1.53
C VAL A 147 -3.86 -16.19 2.08
N ARG A 148 -5.06 -16.75 2.30
CA ARG A 148 -5.21 -18.08 2.90
C ARG A 148 -4.59 -19.20 2.06
N GLU A 149 -4.77 -19.15 0.74
CA GLU A 149 -4.55 -20.32 -0.12
C GLU A 149 -3.38 -20.15 -1.08
N GLN A 150 -2.94 -18.91 -1.35
CA GLN A 150 -1.96 -18.65 -2.41
C GLN A 150 -0.77 -17.78 -1.98
N ALA A 151 -0.60 -17.48 -0.68
CA ALA A 151 0.44 -16.58 -0.17
C ALA A 151 1.85 -16.92 -0.70
N ILE A 152 2.27 -18.18 -0.58
CA ILE A 152 3.61 -18.62 -1.02
C ILE A 152 3.81 -18.42 -2.53
N LYS A 153 2.80 -18.80 -3.33
CA LYS A 153 2.84 -18.67 -4.79
C LYS A 153 2.94 -17.18 -5.18
N LEU A 154 2.08 -16.33 -4.60
CA LEU A 154 2.03 -14.91 -4.91
C LEU A 154 3.32 -14.19 -4.54
N LYS A 155 3.87 -14.45 -3.35
CA LYS A 155 5.16 -13.86 -2.94
C LYS A 155 6.29 -14.23 -3.91
N ARG A 156 6.32 -15.47 -4.41
CA ARG A 156 7.29 -15.91 -5.43
C ARG A 156 7.10 -15.18 -6.76
N GLU A 157 5.85 -15.07 -7.23
CA GLU A 157 5.53 -14.36 -8.48
C GLU A 157 5.89 -12.87 -8.38
N LEU A 158 5.52 -12.21 -7.29
CA LEU A 158 5.85 -10.81 -7.02
C LEU A 158 7.36 -10.56 -6.95
N THR A 159 8.13 -11.48 -6.36
CA THR A 159 9.59 -11.36 -6.30
C THR A 159 10.22 -11.25 -7.69
N VAL A 160 9.62 -11.88 -8.71
CA VAL A 160 10.09 -11.83 -10.09
C VAL A 160 9.50 -10.63 -10.83
N SER A 161 8.18 -10.46 -10.78
CA SER A 161 7.46 -9.46 -11.57
C SER A 161 7.72 -8.02 -11.12
N MET A 162 8.12 -7.80 -9.85
CA MET A 162 8.42 -6.46 -9.34
C MET A 162 9.83 -5.96 -9.67
N LYS A 163 10.72 -6.78 -10.22
CA LYS A 163 12.10 -6.36 -10.51
C LYS A 163 12.21 -5.10 -11.38
N PRO A 164 11.40 -4.90 -12.45
CA PRO A 164 11.47 -3.67 -13.25
C PRO A 164 11.09 -2.43 -12.43
N LEU A 165 10.09 -2.55 -11.56
CA LEU A 165 9.61 -1.48 -10.68
C LEU A 165 10.68 -1.08 -9.65
N LEU A 166 11.37 -2.06 -9.06
CA LEU A 166 12.36 -1.87 -8.00
C LEU A 166 13.73 -1.36 -8.50
N ARG A 167 13.85 -1.07 -9.81
CA ARG A 167 15.01 -0.34 -10.35
C ARG A 167 14.89 1.16 -10.10
N ASP A 168 13.68 1.66 -9.83
CA ASP A 168 13.47 3.09 -9.59
C ASP A 168 13.74 3.43 -8.10
N PRO A 169 14.73 4.29 -7.80
CA PRO A 169 15.04 4.68 -6.42
C PRO A 169 13.88 5.37 -5.70
N GLU A 170 13.01 6.12 -6.40
CA GLU A 170 11.82 6.72 -5.79
C GLU A 170 10.88 5.61 -5.28
N VAL A 171 10.70 4.55 -6.06
CA VAL A 171 9.83 3.43 -5.68
C VAL A 171 10.43 2.63 -4.52
N VAL A 172 11.73 2.36 -4.56
CA VAL A 172 12.44 1.70 -3.45
C VAL A 172 12.31 2.52 -2.17
N PHE A 173 12.56 3.83 -2.24
CA PHE A 173 12.39 4.75 -1.11
C PHE A 173 10.98 4.66 -0.52
N ILE A 174 9.94 4.65 -1.35
CA ILE A 174 8.55 4.60 -0.87
C ILE A 174 8.21 3.27 -0.20
N PHE A 175 8.64 2.13 -0.75
CA PHE A 175 8.39 0.84 -0.10
C PHE A 175 9.12 0.73 1.25
N ARG A 176 10.33 1.27 1.35
CA ARG A 176 11.06 1.34 2.62
C ARG A 176 10.37 2.26 3.63
N CYS A 177 9.86 3.41 3.19
CA CYS A 177 9.03 4.28 4.03
C CYS A 177 7.75 3.58 4.51
N LEU A 178 7.09 2.82 3.62
CA LEU A 178 5.87 2.08 3.94
C LEU A 178 6.13 1.04 5.03
N LYS A 179 7.28 0.34 4.97
CA LYS A 179 7.71 -0.60 6.02
C LYS A 179 7.78 0.07 7.40
N GLU A 180 8.41 1.23 7.50
CA GLU A 180 8.50 1.99 8.77
C GLU A 180 7.12 2.45 9.26
N LEU A 181 6.26 2.85 8.32
CA LEU A 181 4.90 3.28 8.58
C LEU A 181 4.07 2.16 9.23
N VAL A 182 4.13 0.95 8.66
CA VAL A 182 3.36 -0.20 9.16
C VAL A 182 3.97 -0.80 10.43
N ASP A 183 5.29 -0.82 10.57
CA ASP A 183 5.95 -1.35 11.77
C ASP A 183 5.57 -0.52 13.01
N ARG A 184 5.60 0.81 12.89
CA ARG A 184 5.18 1.71 13.97
C ARG A 184 3.69 1.63 14.26
N LEU A 185 2.86 1.45 13.22
CA LEU A 185 1.44 1.25 13.41
C LEU A 185 1.16 -0.07 14.18
N LYS A 186 1.83 -1.17 13.82
CA LYS A 186 1.75 -2.46 14.52
C LYS A 186 2.14 -2.32 15.99
N GLU A 187 3.27 -1.67 16.26
CA GLU A 187 3.76 -1.43 17.62
C GLU A 187 2.76 -0.63 18.48
N LYS A 188 2.20 0.47 17.94
CA LYS A 188 1.23 1.31 18.67
C LYS A 188 -0.13 0.65 18.86
N MET A 189 -0.57 -0.13 17.89
CA MET A 189 -1.84 -0.83 17.95
C MET A 189 -1.78 -1.96 18.95
N GLY A 190 -0.83 -2.89 18.81
CA GLY A 190 -0.71 -4.08 19.66
C GLY A 190 -1.94 -5.00 19.56
N GLY A 191 -1.70 -6.31 19.47
CA GLY A 191 -2.78 -7.31 19.41
C GLY A 191 -3.28 -7.60 18.00
N PHE A 192 -4.28 -8.49 17.93
CA PHE A 192 -4.70 -9.14 16.70
C PHE A 192 -6.21 -9.20 16.57
N ILE A 193 -6.75 -8.65 15.47
CA ILE A 193 -8.19 -8.42 15.28
C ILE A 193 -8.99 -9.72 15.14
N ASP A 194 -8.39 -10.76 14.58
CA ASP A 194 -9.01 -12.07 14.35
C ASP A 194 -9.17 -12.91 15.64
N THR A 195 -8.61 -12.45 16.77
CA THR A 195 -8.74 -13.10 18.08
C THR A 195 -9.77 -12.45 19.01
N LEU A 196 -10.39 -11.35 18.56
CA LEU A 196 -11.25 -10.51 19.39
C LEU A 196 -12.72 -10.88 19.26
N ASP A 197 -13.48 -10.74 20.35
CA ASP A 197 -14.95 -10.72 20.30
C ASP A 197 -15.48 -9.40 19.68
N GLU A 198 -16.79 -9.30 19.43
CA GLU A 198 -17.40 -8.12 18.79
C GLU A 198 -17.23 -6.81 19.58
N SER A 199 -17.25 -6.87 20.91
CA SER A 199 -17.05 -5.68 21.76
C SER A 199 -15.59 -5.22 21.70
N GLN A 200 -14.67 -6.18 21.74
CA GLN A 200 -13.24 -5.95 21.62
C GLN A 200 -12.85 -5.45 20.22
N LYS A 201 -13.46 -5.98 19.15
CA LYS A 201 -13.26 -5.49 17.77
C LYS A 201 -13.65 -4.03 17.62
N LYS A 202 -14.82 -3.62 18.10
CA LYS A 202 -15.23 -2.20 18.13
C LYS A 202 -14.20 -1.34 18.88
N LYS A 203 -13.76 -1.86 20.05
CA LYS A 203 -12.57 -1.44 20.83
C LYS A 203 -11.37 -1.06 19.95
N PHE A 204 -10.90 -2.10 19.28
CA PHE A 204 -9.71 -2.10 18.46
C PHE A 204 -9.83 -1.16 17.26
N ILE A 205 -10.97 -1.20 16.58
CA ILE A 205 -11.25 -0.41 15.39
C ILE A 205 -11.33 1.08 15.72
N ALA A 206 -11.99 1.47 16.82
CA ALA A 206 -11.98 2.86 17.27
C ALA A 206 -10.56 3.36 17.59
N LYS A 207 -9.72 2.51 18.20
CA LYS A 207 -8.31 2.80 18.42
C LYS A 207 -7.56 2.96 17.09
N TYR A 208 -7.80 2.09 16.12
CA TYR A 208 -7.22 2.15 14.79
C TYR A 208 -7.58 3.47 14.09
N GLU A 209 -8.87 3.82 14.03
CA GLU A 209 -9.33 5.09 13.44
C GLU A 209 -8.61 6.28 14.08
N TRP A 210 -8.49 6.29 15.41
CA TRP A 210 -7.76 7.33 16.12
C TRP A 210 -6.27 7.36 15.75
N MET A 211 -5.59 6.21 15.63
CA MET A 211 -4.19 6.16 15.22
C MET A 211 -3.98 6.73 13.82
N ILE A 212 -4.82 6.32 12.86
CA ILE A 212 -4.75 6.80 11.46
C ILE A 212 -5.04 8.29 11.37
N LEU A 213 -6.14 8.76 11.97
CA LEU A 213 -6.58 10.15 11.86
C LEU A 213 -5.68 11.13 12.62
N SER A 214 -5.22 10.74 13.81
CA SER A 214 -4.34 11.60 14.61
C SER A 214 -2.90 11.57 14.13
N GLY A 215 -2.51 10.59 13.31
CA GLY A 215 -1.12 10.35 12.91
C GLY A 215 -0.19 10.01 14.08
N LYS A 216 -0.75 9.64 15.25
CA LYS A 216 0.02 9.41 16.48
C LYS A 216 1.21 8.44 16.32
N PRO A 217 1.13 7.35 15.54
CA PRO A 217 2.27 6.46 15.35
C PRO A 217 3.49 7.08 14.65
N TRP A 218 3.31 8.22 13.99
CA TRP A 218 4.31 8.85 13.12
C TRP A 218 4.66 10.29 13.52
N LYS A 219 4.17 10.74 14.69
CA LYS A 219 4.35 12.11 15.18
C LYS A 219 5.69 12.37 15.85
N ASP A 220 6.45 11.32 16.19
CA ASP A 220 7.72 11.50 16.88
C ASP A 220 8.89 11.84 15.94
N PRO A 221 9.90 12.61 16.40
CA PRO A 221 11.05 12.97 15.58
C PRO A 221 11.88 11.78 15.08
N ALA A 222 11.84 10.63 15.76
CA ALA A 222 12.58 9.45 15.32
C ALA A 222 11.98 8.87 14.04
N PHE A 223 10.67 9.04 13.80
CA PHE A 223 10.05 8.69 12.52
C PHE A 223 10.62 9.55 11.39
N SER A 224 10.56 10.87 11.50
CA SER A 224 11.08 11.77 10.45
C SER A 224 12.57 11.53 10.18
N LYS A 225 13.39 11.38 11.23
CA LYS A 225 14.81 11.04 11.10
C LYS A 225 15.03 9.73 10.36
N ARG A 226 14.17 8.73 10.60
CA ARG A 226 14.28 7.45 9.90
C ARG A 226 13.94 7.59 8.42
N ILE A 227 12.92 8.38 8.05
CA ILE A 227 12.59 8.67 6.65
C ILE A 227 13.75 9.38 5.95
N ASP A 228 14.37 10.38 6.59
CA ASP A 228 15.56 11.05 6.05
C ASP A 228 16.72 10.06 5.85
N THR A 229 16.93 9.16 6.82
CA THR A 229 17.96 8.12 6.72
C THR A 229 17.68 7.15 5.55
N ILE A 230 16.42 6.77 5.33
CA ILE A 230 16.03 5.91 4.21
C ILE A 230 16.33 6.59 2.88
N TYR A 231 16.07 7.90 2.77
CA TYR A 231 16.42 8.68 1.58
C TYR A 231 17.93 8.62 1.31
N ASP A 232 18.76 8.88 2.32
CA ASP A 232 20.22 8.87 2.17
C ASP A 232 20.76 7.47 1.82
N GLU A 233 20.23 6.41 2.45
CA GLU A 233 20.61 5.03 2.18
C GLU A 233 20.28 4.62 0.73
N VAL A 234 19.09 4.97 0.23
CA VAL A 234 18.70 4.68 -1.17
C VAL A 234 19.53 5.53 -2.13
N LYS A 235 19.74 6.82 -1.82
CA LYS A 235 20.57 7.70 -2.63
C LYS A 235 21.98 7.12 -2.80
N ALA A 236 22.58 6.66 -1.70
CA ALA A 236 23.90 6.03 -1.73
C ALA A 236 23.91 4.75 -2.56
N ALA A 237 22.90 3.88 -2.41
CA ALA A 237 22.78 2.63 -3.15
C ALA A 237 22.62 2.84 -4.67
N PHE A 238 22.02 3.96 -5.08
CA PHE A 238 21.76 4.32 -6.48
C PHE A 238 22.74 5.37 -7.03
N GLY A 239 23.98 5.41 -6.53
CA GLY A 239 25.07 6.18 -7.12
C GLY A 239 25.17 7.64 -6.66
N ASN A 240 24.56 7.98 -5.52
CA ASN A 240 24.52 9.32 -4.93
C ASN A 240 23.78 10.39 -5.77
N GLU A 241 22.96 9.98 -6.73
CA GLU A 241 22.08 10.88 -7.48
C GLU A 241 20.81 11.21 -6.68
N ASP A 242 20.41 12.48 -6.71
CA ASP A 242 19.10 12.89 -6.16
C ASP A 242 17.98 12.28 -7.01
N PHE A 243 16.98 11.68 -6.36
CA PHE A 243 15.82 11.07 -7.02
C PHE A 243 14.47 11.65 -6.58
N LEU A 244 14.46 12.56 -5.60
CA LEU A 244 13.31 13.35 -5.17
C LEU A 244 13.45 14.81 -5.60
#